data_AF-A0A2N5ETG0-F1
#
_entry.id   AF-A0A2N5ETG0-F1
#
_cell.length_a   1.000
_cell.length_b   1.000
_cell.length_c   1.000
_cell.angle_alpha   90.00
_cell.angle_beta   90.00
_cell.angle_gamma   90.00
#
_symmetry.space_group_name_H-M   'P 1'
#
loop_
_entity.id
_entity.type
_entity.pdbx_description
1 polymer ?
#
loop_
_entity_poly.entity_id
_entity_poly.type
_entity_poly.pdbx_seq_one_letter_code
_entity_poly.pdbx_strand_id
1 'polypeptide(L)'
;MPEIFGYSLFQKASLGMDRLHAHFRSGANLPLLISLISALTITFTNKEKTVRQDKLAGFLLTMSLIFFISLPLYFTGKVNYINGVFQFSPDNWSLYYSYTSFAFTLLSICSMLWIALKESGNGYTAFLGLFLSVLVTVAIGMSPTVYESGQRILFIFDVGLIIFSCDMLSRITQKENL
;
A
#
# COMPACT_ATOMS: atom_id res chain seq x y z
N MET A 1 -19.27 -16.11 2.57
CA MET A 1 -20.06 -15.37 3.59
C MET A 1 -21.43 -14.95 3.02
N PRO A 2 -22.55 -15.60 3.42
CA PRO A 2 -23.90 -15.28 2.91
C PRO A 2 -24.40 -13.88 3.32
N GLU A 3 -23.93 -13.37 4.46
CA GLU A 3 -24.35 -12.07 5.02
C GLU A 3 -23.94 -10.86 4.16
N ILE A 4 -22.92 -11.02 3.30
CA ILE A 4 -22.43 -9.96 2.40
C ILE A 4 -23.53 -9.41 1.49
N PHE A 5 -24.56 -10.20 1.15
CA PHE A 5 -25.65 -9.71 0.32
C PHE A 5 -26.47 -8.59 0.99
N GLY A 6 -26.53 -8.57 2.32
CA GLY A 6 -27.20 -7.52 3.10
C GLY A 6 -26.34 -6.29 3.41
N TYR A 7 -25.04 -6.31 3.07
CA TYR A 7 -24.13 -5.22 3.38
C TYR A 7 -24.28 -4.04 2.41
N SER A 8 -24.20 -2.84 2.95
CA SER A 8 -24.08 -1.60 2.16
C SER A 8 -22.78 -1.59 1.35
N LEU A 9 -22.73 -0.74 0.31
CA LEU A 9 -21.55 -0.62 -0.54
C LEU A 9 -20.29 -0.23 0.26
N PHE A 10 -20.42 0.63 1.27
CA PHE A 10 -19.32 1.02 2.13
C PHE A 10 -18.79 -0.16 2.97
N GLN A 11 -19.69 -0.96 3.54
CA GLN A 11 -19.31 -2.17 4.28
C GLN A 11 -18.59 -3.17 3.38
N LYS A 12 -19.06 -3.37 2.14
CA LYS A 12 -18.36 -4.23 1.16
C LYS A 12 -16.98 -3.68 0.80
N ALA A 13 -16.86 -2.36 0.59
CA ALA A 13 -15.59 -1.70 0.32
C ALA A 13 -14.58 -1.90 1.48
N SER A 14 -15.05 -1.82 2.72
CA SER A 14 -14.18 -2.03 3.89
C SER A 14 -13.59 -3.43 3.96
N LEU A 15 -14.27 -4.47 3.44
CA LEU A 15 -13.72 -5.83 3.38
C LEU A 15 -12.60 -5.95 2.34
N GLY A 16 -12.77 -5.31 1.18
CA GLY A 16 -11.70 -5.21 0.19
C GLY A 16 -10.50 -4.43 0.70
N MET A 17 -10.75 -3.34 1.43
CA MET A 17 -9.70 -2.55 2.07
C MET A 17 -8.99 -3.33 3.18
N ASP A 18 -9.70 -4.13 3.98
CA ASP A 18 -9.12 -5.06 4.97
C ASP A 18 -8.13 -6.02 4.34
N ARG A 19 -8.50 -6.65 3.22
CA ARG A 19 -7.59 -7.54 2.49
C ARG A 19 -6.38 -6.82 1.92
N LEU A 20 -6.58 -5.65 1.31
CA LEU A 20 -5.48 -4.84 0.79
C LEU A 20 -4.53 -4.41 1.92
N HIS A 21 -5.07 -3.98 3.05
CA HIS A 21 -4.32 -3.56 4.23
C HIS A 21 -3.47 -4.68 4.80
N ALA A 22 -4.08 -5.86 5.04
CA ALA A 22 -3.37 -7.02 5.54
C ALA A 22 -2.22 -7.44 4.60
N HIS A 23 -2.43 -7.36 3.29
CA HIS A 23 -1.39 -7.67 2.30
C HIS A 23 -0.29 -6.60 2.23
N PHE A 24 -0.65 -5.32 2.36
CA PHE A 24 0.30 -4.22 2.42
C PHE A 24 1.19 -4.29 3.68
N ARG A 25 0.69 -4.87 4.76
CA ARG A 25 1.45 -5.07 6.00
C ARG A 25 2.13 -6.43 6.11
N SER A 26 1.92 -7.31 5.13
CA SER A 26 2.53 -8.64 5.11
C SER A 26 4.03 -8.52 4.85
N GLY A 27 4.85 -8.99 5.78
CA GLY A 27 6.32 -9.06 5.61
C GLY A 27 6.76 -10.02 4.49
N ALA A 28 5.84 -10.80 3.91
CA ALA A 28 6.09 -11.64 2.74
C ALA A 28 5.84 -10.92 1.40
N ASN A 29 5.36 -9.66 1.41
CA ASN A 29 5.09 -8.90 0.20
C ASN A 29 6.37 -8.29 -0.39
N LEU A 30 7.15 -9.13 -1.08
CA LEU A 30 8.40 -8.71 -1.74
C LEU A 30 8.20 -7.60 -2.80
N PRO A 31 7.15 -7.63 -3.65
CA PRO A 31 6.87 -6.52 -4.58
C PRO A 31 6.74 -5.17 -3.87
N LEU A 32 6.10 -5.14 -2.69
CA LEU A 32 5.97 -3.92 -1.90
C LEU A 32 7.32 -3.44 -1.38
N LEU A 33 8.17 -4.33 -0.88
CA LEU A 33 9.50 -3.98 -0.40
C LEU A 33 10.33 -3.28 -1.49
N ILE A 34 10.35 -3.86 -2.70
CA ILE A 34 11.06 -3.30 -3.85
C ILE A 34 10.46 -1.94 -4.24
N SER A 35 9.14 -1.81 -4.21
CA SER A 35 8.44 -0.56 -4.51
C SER A 35 8.77 0.54 -3.51
N LEU A 36 8.82 0.21 -2.22
CA LEU A 36 9.14 1.16 -1.14
C LEU A 36 10.59 1.65 -1.27
N ILE A 37 11.54 0.74 -1.46
CA ILE A 37 12.97 1.09 -1.62
C ILE A 37 13.18 1.96 -2.85
N SER A 38 12.65 1.56 -4.01
CA SER A 38 12.80 2.32 -5.26
C SER A 38 12.16 3.72 -5.20
N ALA A 39 10.97 3.84 -4.60
CA ALA A 39 10.33 5.14 -4.38
C ALA A 39 11.13 6.04 -3.42
N LEU A 40 11.69 5.48 -2.35
CA LEU A 40 12.54 6.22 -1.41
C LEU A 40 13.82 6.71 -2.08
N THR A 41 14.48 5.87 -2.88
CA THR A 41 15.67 6.27 -3.65
C THR A 41 15.36 7.46 -4.54
N ILE A 42 14.29 7.41 -5.33
CA ILE A 42 13.86 8.56 -6.16
C ILE A 42 13.60 9.82 -5.32
N THR A 43 12.98 9.65 -4.14
CA THR A 43 12.68 10.77 -3.24
C THR A 43 13.95 11.46 -2.73
N PHE A 44 15.00 10.69 -2.39
CA PHE A 44 16.24 11.22 -1.83
C PHE A 44 17.27 11.68 -2.85
N THR A 45 17.25 11.15 -4.08
CA THR A 45 18.17 11.56 -5.15
C THR A 45 17.81 12.94 -5.72
N ASN A 46 16.54 13.33 -5.70
CA ASN A 46 16.05 14.60 -6.28
C ASN A 46 16.00 15.78 -5.30
N LYS A 47 17.12 16.10 -4.66
CA LYS A 47 17.13 17.14 -3.60
C LYS A 47 16.80 18.55 -4.11
N GLU A 48 17.21 18.89 -5.33
CA GLU A 48 17.12 20.26 -5.86
C GLU A 48 15.68 20.72 -6.17
N LYS A 49 14.74 19.80 -6.41
CA LYS A 49 13.32 20.09 -6.72
C LYS A 49 12.37 19.60 -5.63
N THR A 50 12.84 19.49 -4.38
CA THR A 50 12.05 18.90 -3.30
C THR A 50 11.03 19.90 -2.74
N VAL A 51 9.73 19.59 -2.89
CA VAL A 51 8.63 20.36 -2.30
C VAL A 51 8.24 19.76 -0.94
N ARG A 52 7.48 20.49 -0.11
CA ARG A 52 7.02 20.01 1.22
C ARG A 52 6.30 18.66 1.15
N GLN A 53 5.50 18.44 0.10
CA GLN A 53 4.77 17.20 -0.13
C GLN A 53 5.72 15.99 -0.29
N ASP A 54 6.87 16.19 -0.93
CA ASP A 54 7.86 15.14 -1.13
C ASP A 54 8.51 14.69 0.19
N LYS A 55 8.76 15.65 1.09
CA LYS A 55 9.30 15.36 2.41
C LYS A 55 8.29 14.55 3.23
N LEU A 56 7.01 14.90 3.15
CA LEU A 56 5.93 14.17 3.81
C LEU A 56 5.77 12.76 3.21
N ALA A 57 5.78 12.63 1.88
CA ALA A 57 5.72 11.34 1.18
C ALA A 57 6.92 10.46 1.57
N GLY A 58 8.14 11.01 1.54
CA GLY A 58 9.35 10.30 1.97
C GLY A 58 9.28 9.85 3.43
N PHE A 59 8.77 10.68 4.33
CA PHE A 59 8.56 10.30 5.73
C PHE A 59 7.58 9.14 5.87
N LEU A 60 6.42 9.20 5.21
CA LEU A 60 5.41 8.15 5.24
C LEU A 60 5.92 6.82 4.65
N LEU A 61 6.66 6.88 3.54
CA LEU A 61 7.28 5.71 2.92
C LEU A 61 8.38 5.11 3.81
N THR A 62 9.19 5.96 4.46
CA THR A 62 10.23 5.50 5.40
C THR A 62 9.59 4.79 6.59
N MET A 63 8.53 5.37 7.16
CA MET A 63 7.78 4.70 8.24
C MET A 63 7.16 3.38 7.77
N SER A 64 6.64 3.33 6.54
CA SER A 64 6.08 2.10 5.95
C SER A 64 7.13 1.02 5.82
N LEU A 65 8.34 1.37 5.39
CA LEU A 65 9.47 0.45 5.28
C LEU A 65 9.93 -0.04 6.67
N ILE A 66 10.00 0.86 7.67
CA ILE A 66 10.32 0.48 9.05
C ILE A 66 9.29 -0.53 9.57
N PHE A 67 7.99 -0.26 9.37
CA PHE A 67 6.93 -1.17 9.79
C PHE A 67 6.98 -2.52 9.06
N PHE A 68 7.34 -2.52 7.77
CA PHE A 68 7.51 -3.74 6.99
C PHE A 68 8.65 -4.62 7.54
N ILE A 69 9.78 -4.01 7.91
CA ILE A 69 10.97 -4.73 8.40
C ILE A 69 10.83 -5.09 9.88
N SER A 70 10.13 -4.29 10.68
CA SER A 70 9.95 -4.54 12.11
C SER A 70 9.11 -5.80 12.32
N LEU A 71 9.73 -6.88 12.82
CA LEU A 71 8.98 -8.09 13.15
C LEU A 71 7.92 -7.80 14.24
N PRO A 72 6.70 -8.35 14.11
CA PRO A 72 5.64 -8.25 15.11
C PRO A 72 6.04 -8.73 16.51
N LEU A 73 7.10 -9.55 16.61
CA LEU A 73 7.55 -10.17 17.84
C LEU A 73 8.11 -9.18 18.88
N TYR A 74 8.56 -7.99 18.47
CA TYR A 74 9.25 -7.06 19.36
C TYR A 74 8.35 -5.99 20.00
N PHE A 75 7.09 -5.89 19.61
CA PHE A 75 6.22 -4.83 20.09
C PHE A 75 4.93 -5.33 20.76
N THR A 76 4.52 -4.59 21.80
CA THR A 76 3.31 -4.85 22.60
C THR A 76 2.05 -4.93 21.73
N GLY A 77 0.98 -5.57 22.24
CA GLY A 77 -0.24 -5.86 21.49
C GLY A 77 -0.86 -4.68 20.72
N LYS A 78 -0.62 -3.42 21.12
CA LYS A 78 -1.07 -2.20 20.43
C LYS A 78 -0.36 -1.94 19.10
N VAL A 79 0.92 -2.31 18.98
CA VAL A 79 1.71 -2.12 17.74
C VAL A 79 1.39 -3.21 16.73
N ASN A 80 0.94 -4.39 17.17
CA ASN A 80 0.45 -5.45 16.28
C ASN A 80 -0.81 -5.03 15.50
N TYR A 81 -1.62 -4.08 16.03
CA TYR A 81 -2.72 -3.46 15.27
C TYR A 81 -2.21 -2.56 14.13
N ILE A 82 -1.10 -1.85 14.35
CA ILE A 82 -0.49 -0.96 13.35
C ILE A 82 0.25 -1.78 12.27
N ASN A 83 0.80 -2.94 12.65
CA ASN A 83 1.49 -3.88 11.78
C ASN A 83 0.55 -4.86 11.04
N GLY A 84 -0.78 -4.67 11.09
CA GLY A 84 -1.73 -5.43 10.26
C GLY A 84 -1.78 -6.93 10.55
N VAL A 85 -1.41 -7.36 11.75
CA VAL A 85 -1.42 -8.78 12.18
C VAL A 85 -2.85 -9.30 12.42
N PHE A 86 -3.85 -8.41 12.36
CA PHE A 86 -5.25 -8.74 12.62
C PHE A 86 -6.10 -8.56 11.37
N GLN A 87 -6.97 -9.53 11.12
CA GLN A 87 -8.10 -9.37 10.20
C GLN A 87 -9.17 -8.51 10.88
N PHE A 88 -9.84 -7.67 10.11
CA PHE A 88 -10.95 -6.88 10.63
C PHE A 88 -12.08 -7.81 11.10
N SER A 89 -12.25 -7.91 12.42
CA SER A 89 -13.27 -8.75 13.06
C SER A 89 -14.21 -7.88 13.92
N PRO A 90 -15.40 -8.39 14.26
CA PRO A 90 -16.34 -7.68 15.13
C PRO A 90 -15.71 -7.20 16.45
N ASP A 91 -14.76 -7.96 16.99
CA ASP A 91 -14.04 -7.64 18.23
C ASP A 91 -13.18 -6.37 18.12
N ASN A 92 -12.75 -6.03 16.90
CA ASN A 92 -11.79 -4.96 16.63
C ASN A 92 -12.39 -3.75 15.90
N TRP A 93 -13.69 -3.78 15.59
CA TRP A 93 -14.41 -2.74 14.84
C TRP A 93 -14.56 -1.42 15.59
N SER A 94 -14.58 -1.44 16.92
CA SER A 94 -14.68 -0.24 17.75
C SER A 94 -13.32 0.37 18.08
N LEU A 95 -12.23 -0.32 17.77
CA LEU A 95 -10.89 0.11 18.15
C LEU A 95 -10.37 1.18 17.19
N TYR A 96 -10.13 2.38 17.73
CA TYR A 96 -9.50 3.50 17.01
C TYR A 96 -8.19 3.09 16.31
N TYR A 97 -7.40 2.21 16.93
CA TYR A 97 -6.14 1.73 16.39
C TYR A 97 -6.28 1.05 15.01
N SER A 98 -7.35 0.30 14.77
CA SER A 98 -7.64 -0.33 13.48
C SER A 98 -7.75 0.72 12.38
N TYR A 99 -8.58 1.75 12.60
CA TYR A 99 -8.79 2.84 11.63
C TYR A 99 -7.53 3.66 11.37
N THR A 100 -6.70 3.89 12.38
CA THR A 100 -5.41 4.58 12.18
C THR A 100 -4.44 3.78 11.30
N SER A 101 -4.46 2.44 11.41
CA SER A 101 -3.64 1.55 10.59
C SER A 101 -4.09 1.54 9.13
N PHE A 102 -5.40 1.53 8.90
CA PHE A 102 -6.00 1.71 7.57
C PHE A 102 -5.64 3.06 6.96
N ALA A 103 -5.81 4.14 7.72
CA ALA A 103 -5.46 5.49 7.28
C ALA A 103 -3.98 5.60 6.90
N PHE A 104 -3.09 5.02 7.72
CA PHE A 104 -1.67 4.98 7.40
C PHE A 104 -1.40 4.25 6.09
N THR A 105 -2.04 3.10 5.86
CA THR A 105 -1.88 2.34 4.61
C THR A 105 -2.30 3.15 3.39
N LEU A 106 -3.45 3.83 3.47
CA LEU A 106 -3.91 4.72 2.41
C LEU A 106 -2.93 5.88 2.18
N LEU A 107 -2.42 6.50 3.24
CA LEU A 107 -1.43 7.57 3.15
C LEU A 107 -0.12 7.09 2.52
N SER A 108 0.32 5.86 2.80
CA SER A 108 1.49 5.25 2.16
C SER A 108 1.26 5.02 0.67
N ILE A 109 0.11 4.47 0.27
CA ILE A 109 -0.26 4.29 -1.13
C ILE A 109 -0.34 5.66 -1.85
N CYS A 110 -0.98 6.65 -1.24
CA CYS A 110 -1.04 8.01 -1.77
C CYS A 110 0.36 8.63 -1.93
N SER A 111 1.28 8.33 -1.00
CA SER A 111 2.67 8.77 -1.09
C SER A 111 3.39 8.11 -2.27
N MET A 112 3.17 6.82 -2.53
CA MET A 112 3.70 6.14 -3.71
C MET A 112 3.14 6.77 -4.99
N LEU A 113 1.83 6.98 -5.08
CA LEU A 113 1.17 7.62 -6.21
C LEU A 113 1.70 9.05 -6.46
N TRP A 114 1.94 9.81 -5.40
CA TRP A 114 2.57 11.13 -5.49
C TRP A 114 3.96 11.06 -6.10
N ILE A 115 4.80 10.12 -5.64
CA ILE A 115 6.14 9.92 -6.19
C ILE A 115 6.11 9.45 -7.65
N ALA A 116 5.13 8.63 -8.06
CA ALA A 116 4.96 8.26 -9.47
C ALA A 116 4.74 9.48 -10.36
N LEU A 117 3.87 10.41 -9.95
CA LEU A 117 3.58 11.63 -10.72
C LEU A 117 4.69 12.69 -10.62
N LYS A 118 5.58 12.54 -9.65
CA LYS A 118 6.75 13.41 -9.52
C LYS A 118 7.71 13.14 -10.67
N GLU A 119 8.22 14.21 -11.27
CA GLU A 119 8.99 14.27 -12.52
C GLU A 119 8.17 14.22 -13.82
N SER A 120 8.36 15.26 -14.64
CA SER A 120 7.74 15.44 -15.92
C SER A 120 8.29 14.45 -16.94
N GLY A 121 7.48 13.50 -17.39
CA GLY A 121 7.79 12.74 -18.61
C GLY A 121 6.98 11.47 -18.80
N ASN A 122 6.88 10.61 -17.77
CA ASN A 122 6.34 9.25 -18.01
C ASN A 122 5.68 8.55 -16.81
N GLY A 123 5.45 9.26 -15.71
CA GLY A 123 4.92 8.65 -14.48
C GLY A 123 3.46 8.24 -14.47
N TYR A 124 2.73 8.57 -15.52
CA TYR A 124 1.33 8.22 -15.65
C TYR A 124 1.10 6.71 -15.71
N THR A 125 2.02 5.95 -16.32
CA THR A 125 1.89 4.49 -16.40
C THR A 125 2.01 3.85 -15.02
N ALA A 126 3.00 4.23 -14.22
CA ALA A 126 3.16 3.76 -12.85
C ALA A 126 2.01 4.21 -11.93
N PHE A 127 1.58 5.47 -12.07
CA PHE A 127 0.45 6.00 -11.34
C PHE A 127 -0.84 5.23 -11.66
N LEU A 128 -1.21 5.11 -12.93
CA LEU A 128 -2.43 4.41 -13.35
C LEU A 128 -2.35 2.93 -13.01
N GLY A 129 -1.20 2.29 -13.22
CA GLY A 129 -1.00 0.87 -12.89
C GLY A 129 -1.26 0.60 -11.40
N LEU A 130 -0.66 1.40 -10.51
CA LEU A 130 -0.84 1.24 -9.07
C LEU A 130 -2.25 1.69 -8.59
N PHE A 131 -2.78 2.77 -9.15
CA PHE A 131 -4.10 3.28 -8.77
C PHE A 131 -5.22 2.31 -9.17
N LEU A 132 -5.20 1.82 -10.41
CA LEU A 132 -6.17 0.84 -10.90
C LEU A 132 -6.02 -0.50 -10.16
N SER A 133 -4.79 -0.92 -9.83
CA SER A 133 -4.62 -2.17 -9.09
C SER A 133 -5.24 -2.11 -7.70
N VAL A 134 -5.14 -0.97 -7.00
CA VAL A 134 -5.82 -0.73 -5.72
C VAL A 134 -7.34 -0.77 -5.88
N LEU A 135 -7.89 -0.04 -6.85
CA LEU A 135 -9.34 -0.01 -7.09
C LEU A 135 -9.90 -1.38 -7.43
N VAL A 136 -9.23 -2.12 -8.31
CA VAL A 136 -9.65 -3.47 -8.73
C VAL A 136 -9.57 -4.43 -7.55
N THR A 137 -8.49 -4.38 -6.75
CA THR A 137 -8.34 -5.23 -5.56
C THR A 137 -9.48 -4.98 -4.56
N VAL A 138 -9.82 -3.71 -4.31
CA VAL A 138 -10.94 -3.36 -3.43
C VAL A 138 -12.28 -3.79 -4.03
N ALA A 139 -12.49 -3.60 -5.33
CA ALA A 139 -13.73 -4.00 -6.03
C ALA A 139 -13.95 -5.52 -6.02
N ILE A 140 -12.92 -6.32 -6.28
CA ILE A 140 -12.99 -7.78 -6.17
C ILE A 140 -13.21 -8.19 -4.71
N GLY A 141 -12.64 -7.43 -3.76
CA GLY A 141 -12.86 -7.61 -2.33
C GLY A 141 -14.29 -7.31 -1.85
N MET A 142 -15.14 -6.70 -2.69
CA MET A 142 -16.58 -6.57 -2.40
C MET A 142 -17.35 -7.89 -2.64
N SER A 143 -16.70 -8.92 -3.18
CA SER A 143 -17.33 -10.21 -3.48
C SER A 143 -17.49 -11.10 -2.25
N PRO A 144 -18.48 -12.01 -2.23
CA PRO A 144 -18.73 -12.92 -1.12
C PRO A 144 -17.60 -13.94 -0.86
N THR A 145 -16.69 -14.08 -1.82
CA THR A 145 -15.53 -14.97 -1.76
C THR A 145 -14.24 -14.22 -1.40
N VAL A 146 -14.31 -12.97 -0.93
CA VAL A 146 -13.13 -12.16 -0.58
C VAL A 146 -12.19 -12.88 0.40
N TYR A 147 -12.75 -13.62 1.37
CA TYR A 147 -11.92 -14.40 2.30
C TYR A 147 -11.51 -15.79 1.79
N GLU A 148 -12.27 -16.35 0.86
CA GLU A 148 -12.06 -17.70 0.30
C GLU A 148 -11.12 -17.68 -0.92
N SER A 149 -11.08 -16.58 -1.67
CA SER A 149 -10.25 -16.43 -2.87
C SER A 149 -8.76 -16.19 -2.54
N GLY A 150 -8.45 -15.94 -1.27
CA GLY A 150 -7.09 -15.87 -0.74
C GLY A 150 -6.20 -14.87 -1.47
N GLN A 151 -4.98 -15.30 -1.81
CA GLN A 151 -3.95 -14.48 -2.46
C GLN A 151 -4.31 -14.03 -3.89
N ARG A 152 -5.30 -14.65 -4.54
CA ARG A 152 -5.62 -14.36 -5.95
C ARG A 152 -6.16 -12.94 -6.17
N ILE A 153 -6.87 -12.39 -5.18
CA ILE A 153 -7.39 -11.03 -5.24
C ILE A 153 -6.24 -10.02 -5.16
N LEU A 154 -5.18 -10.38 -4.44
CA LEU A 154 -4.01 -9.54 -4.14
C LEU A 154 -3.00 -9.53 -5.29
N PHE A 155 -3.04 -10.54 -6.17
CA PHE A 155 -2.17 -10.64 -7.34
C PHE A 155 -2.20 -9.39 -8.23
N ILE A 156 -3.38 -8.80 -8.43
CA ILE A 156 -3.52 -7.59 -9.27
C ILE A 156 -2.79 -6.41 -8.62
N PHE A 157 -2.88 -6.28 -7.29
CA PHE A 157 -2.12 -5.28 -6.55
C PHE A 157 -0.62 -5.49 -6.72
N ASP A 158 -0.13 -6.74 -6.62
CA ASP A 158 1.28 -7.08 -6.81
C ASP A 158 1.78 -6.75 -8.22
N VAL A 159 0.97 -7.00 -9.25
CA VAL A 159 1.30 -6.57 -10.62
C VAL A 159 1.44 -5.05 -10.71
N GLY A 160 0.55 -4.30 -10.05
CA GLY A 160 0.66 -2.83 -9.97
C GLY A 160 1.94 -2.37 -9.27
N LEU A 161 2.34 -3.03 -8.19
CA LEU A 161 3.60 -2.77 -7.48
C LEU A 161 4.82 -3.07 -8.36
N ILE A 162 4.78 -4.14 -9.17
CA ILE A 162 5.86 -4.47 -10.11
C ILE A 162 5.99 -3.39 -11.19
N ILE A 163 4.88 -2.98 -11.82
CA ILE A 163 4.88 -1.91 -12.83
C ILE A 163 5.45 -0.62 -12.22
N PHE A 164 4.99 -0.27 -11.02
CA PHE A 164 5.49 0.89 -10.29
C PHE A 164 7.00 0.80 -10.01
N SER A 165 7.47 -0.36 -9.53
CA SER A 165 8.89 -0.60 -9.25
C SER A 165 9.76 -0.48 -10.50
N CYS A 166 9.31 -1.04 -11.62
CA CYS A 166 10.02 -0.97 -12.89
C CYS A 166 10.19 0.48 -13.37
N ASP A 167 9.14 1.30 -13.26
CA ASP A 167 9.21 2.73 -13.60
C ASP A 167 10.17 3.49 -12.68
N MET A 168 10.10 3.26 -11.36
CA MET A 168 11.00 3.91 -10.41
C MET A 168 12.47 3.53 -10.67
N LEU A 169 12.76 2.24 -10.91
CA LEU A 169 14.11 1.75 -11.22
C LEU A 169 14.62 2.29 -12.57
N SER A 170 13.76 2.37 -13.59
CA SER A 170 14.11 2.97 -14.88
C SER A 170 14.53 4.42 -14.74
N ARG A 171 13.91 5.19 -13.83
CA ARG A 171 14.27 6.58 -13.58
C ARG A 171 15.56 6.74 -12.79
N ILE A 172 15.82 5.84 -11.85
CA ILE A 172 17.09 5.81 -11.10
C ILE A 172 18.24 5.59 -12.09
N THR A 173 18.13 4.57 -12.94
CA THR A 173 19.16 4.24 -13.94
C THR A 173 19.35 5.34 -14.99
N GLN A 174 18.29 6.01 -15.43
CA GLN A 174 18.43 7.15 -16.35
C GLN A 174 19.20 8.33 -15.75
N LYS A 175 19.10 8.55 -14.43
CA LYS A 175 19.83 9.63 -13.75
C LYS A 175 21.30 9.33 -13.53
N GLU A 176 21.67 8.07 -13.36
CA GLU A 176 23.09 7.70 -13.21
C GLU A 176 23.86 7.83 -14.54
N ASN A 177 23.16 7.87 -15.67
CA ASN A 177 23.75 8.01 -17.00
C ASN A 177 23.81 9.46 -17.53
N LEU A 178 23.37 10.45 -16.72
CA LEU A 178 23.40 11.89 -17.02
C LEU A 178 24.44 12.59 -16.14
#